data_AF-A0A9D4P1D0-F1
#
_entry.id   AF-A0A9D4P1D0-F1
#
_cell.length_a   1.000
_cell.length_b   1.000
_cell.length_c   1.000
_cell.angle_alpha   90.00
_cell.angle_beta   90.00
_cell.angle_gamma   90.00
#
_symmetry.space_group_name_H-M   'P 1'
#
loop_
_entity.id
_entity.type
_entity.pdbx_description
1 polymer ?
#
loop_
_entity_poly.entity_id
_entity_poly.type
_entity_poly.pdbx_seq_one_letter_code
_entity_poly.pdbx_strand_id
1 'polypeptide(L)'
;MSKIFILPKTSIELNRIRLKHPKNHQIECDYYCDNEQFYELNMRKNSYHSWFMNDCLIQDGNVYIITPIDPLFLMIPIIGSMDKQQSSNNYCSLMDIMADQNLDSTSIDLINKIFNDKLLKCIADVKSFESELFIRFNRERTMKWRIYNQQLCGR
;
A
#
# COMPACT_ATOMS: atom_id res chain seq x y z
N MET A 1 2.98 19.00 -18.40
CA MET A 1 4.00 19.42 -17.41
C MET A 1 4.92 18.25 -17.15
N SER A 2 6.21 18.40 -17.39
CA SER A 2 7.20 17.34 -17.18
C SER A 2 7.49 17.16 -15.69
N LYS A 3 7.67 15.92 -15.25
CA LYS A 3 7.99 15.54 -13.87
C LYS A 3 9.18 14.58 -13.88
N ILE A 4 10.03 14.66 -12.86
CA ILE A 4 11.18 13.79 -12.72
C ILE A 4 10.87 12.71 -11.69
N PHE A 5 10.96 11.46 -12.13
CA PHE A 5 10.76 10.27 -11.31
C PHE A 5 12.07 9.51 -11.16
N ILE A 6 12.33 9.05 -9.94
CA ILE A 6 13.34 8.05 -9.63
C ILE A 6 12.62 6.74 -9.42
N LEU A 7 12.89 5.78 -10.29
CA LEU A 7 12.25 4.47 -10.32
C LEU A 7 13.22 3.37 -9.83
N PRO A 8 12.70 2.29 -9.22
CA PRO A 8 13.47 1.08 -8.98
C PRO A 8 13.97 0.51 -10.32
N LYS A 9 15.22 0.03 -10.37
CA LYS A 9 15.80 -0.56 -11.60
C LYS A 9 15.05 -1.82 -12.07
N THR A 10 14.32 -2.46 -11.18
CA THR A 10 13.66 -3.76 -11.38
C THR A 10 12.26 -3.64 -11.99
N SER A 11 11.64 -2.47 -11.97
CA SER A 11 10.22 -2.32 -12.32
C SER A 11 10.06 -1.80 -13.75
N ILE A 12 9.55 -2.66 -14.64
CA ILE A 12 9.36 -2.34 -16.07
C ILE A 12 7.95 -1.74 -16.31
N GLU A 13 6.95 -2.19 -15.55
CA GLU A 13 5.57 -1.69 -15.60
C GLU A 13 5.05 -1.47 -14.18
N LEU A 14 4.57 -0.25 -13.90
CA LEU A 14 4.01 0.15 -12.62
C LEU A 14 2.57 0.59 -12.81
N ASN A 15 1.64 -0.11 -12.16
CA ASN A 15 0.24 0.23 -12.14
C ASN A 15 -0.04 1.17 -10.97
N ARG A 16 -0.61 2.34 -11.26
CA ARG A 16 -0.99 3.31 -10.24
C ARG A 16 -2.27 2.88 -9.54
N ILE A 17 -2.25 2.85 -8.21
CA ILE A 17 -3.41 2.58 -7.35
C ILE A 17 -3.56 3.74 -6.37
N ARG A 18 -4.79 4.20 -6.15
CA ARG A 18 -5.08 5.24 -5.15
C ARG A 18 -5.68 4.61 -3.90
N LEU A 19 -5.02 4.80 -2.75
CA LEU A 19 -5.46 4.27 -1.46
C LEU A 19 -5.36 5.35 -0.38
N LYS A 20 -6.12 5.17 0.70
CA LYS A 20 -6.02 6.04 1.88
C LYS A 20 -4.65 5.90 2.54
N HIS A 21 -4.10 7.00 3.03
CA HIS A 21 -2.83 6.98 3.74
C HIS A 21 -2.97 6.18 5.05
N PRO A 22 -2.10 5.18 5.32
CA PRO A 22 -2.25 4.28 6.48
C PRO A 22 -2.37 4.95 7.83
N LYS A 23 -1.61 6.01 8.05
CA LYS A 23 -1.70 6.85 9.25
C LYS A 23 -2.84 7.87 9.21
N ASN A 24 -3.05 8.51 8.06
CA ASN A 24 -4.01 9.60 7.88
C ASN A 24 -5.10 9.19 6.88
N HIS A 25 -6.11 8.47 7.39
CA HIS A 25 -7.19 7.86 6.62
C HIS A 25 -8.09 8.85 5.84
N GLN A 26 -7.85 10.16 5.97
CA GLN A 26 -8.56 11.22 5.26
C GLN A 26 -7.88 11.63 3.95
N ILE A 27 -6.60 11.28 3.78
CA ILE A 27 -5.82 11.65 2.59
C ILE A 27 -5.75 10.43 1.67
N GLU A 28 -6.14 10.61 0.41
CA GLU A 28 -5.84 9.65 -0.65
C GLU A 28 -4.43 9.90 -1.19
N CYS A 29 -3.63 8.83 -1.25
CA CYS A 29 -2.28 8.84 -1.76
C CYS A 29 -2.18 7.95 -3.00
N ASP A 30 -1.27 8.33 -3.89
CA ASP A 30 -0.91 7.51 -5.04
C ASP A 30 0.16 6.50 -4.63
N TYR A 31 -0.16 5.22 -4.80
CA TYR A 31 0.75 4.10 -4.70
C TYR A 31 0.95 3.52 -6.10
N TYR A 32 2.01 2.76 -6.25
CA TYR A 32 2.29 1.98 -7.43
C TYR A 32 2.43 0.52 -7.04
N CYS A 33 2.10 -0.39 -7.93
CA CYS A 33 2.39 -1.80 -7.76
C CYS A 33 2.89 -2.38 -9.07
N ASP A 34 3.79 -3.36 -8.96
CA ASP A 34 4.03 -4.32 -10.02
C ASP A 34 3.31 -5.64 -9.68
N ASN A 35 3.71 -6.75 -10.30
CA ASN A 35 3.10 -8.05 -10.02
C ASN A 35 3.54 -8.67 -8.68
N GLU A 36 4.55 -8.12 -8.01
CA GLU A 36 5.19 -8.73 -6.84
C GLU A 36 5.15 -7.84 -5.59
N GLN A 37 5.19 -6.52 -5.75
CA GLN A 37 5.40 -5.58 -4.65
C GLN A 37 4.69 -4.23 -4.85
N PHE A 38 4.37 -3.59 -3.72
CA PHE A 38 3.89 -2.22 -3.65
C PHE A 38 5.02 -1.22 -3.47
N TYR A 39 4.78 -0.03 -4.01
CA TYR A 39 5.64 1.12 -3.89
C TYR A 39 4.85 2.35 -3.47
N GLU A 40 5.44 3.17 -2.63
CA GLU A 40 4.91 4.48 -2.27
C GLU A 40 5.55 5.58 -3.11
N LEU A 41 4.76 6.60 -3.43
CA LEU A 41 5.24 7.81 -4.10
C LEU A 41 5.67 8.85 -3.07
N ASN A 42 6.98 8.97 -2.88
CA ASN A 42 7.55 10.03 -2.07
C ASN A 42 7.89 11.24 -2.94
N MET A 43 7.55 12.44 -2.47
CA MET A 43 7.88 13.68 -3.18
C MET A 43 8.72 14.56 -2.28
N ARG A 44 9.91 14.90 -2.75
CA ARG A 44 10.73 15.94 -2.12
C ARG A 44 10.40 17.27 -2.75
N LYS A 45 9.70 18.13 -1.99
CA LYS A 45 9.48 19.52 -2.36
C LYS A 45 10.73 20.34 -2.08
N ASN A 46 11.23 20.99 -3.12
CA ASN A 46 12.41 21.84 -3.05
C ASN A 46 11.99 23.23 -3.53
N SER A 47 11.76 24.15 -2.60
CA SER A 47 11.47 25.55 -2.95
C SER A 47 12.70 26.20 -3.57
N TYR A 48 12.51 26.96 -4.65
CA TYR A 48 13.58 27.67 -5.39
C TYR A 48 14.56 26.76 -6.16
N HIS A 49 14.11 25.59 -6.61
CA HIS A 49 14.89 24.73 -7.50
C HIS A 49 14.17 24.55 -8.84
N SER A 50 14.94 24.28 -9.89
CA SER A 50 14.45 23.91 -11.21
C SER A 50 15.37 22.84 -11.79
N TRP A 51 14.85 22.07 -12.74
CA TRP A 51 15.63 21.07 -13.46
C TRP A 51 15.85 21.51 -14.89
N PHE A 52 17.09 21.36 -15.35
CA PHE A 52 17.42 21.45 -16.77
C PHE A 52 17.44 20.03 -17.34
N MET A 53 16.57 19.77 -18.31
CA MET A 53 16.49 18.50 -19.01
C MET A 53 16.70 18.77 -20.49
N ASN A 54 17.93 18.54 -20.97
CA ASN A 54 18.36 18.96 -22.31
C ASN A 54 18.08 20.46 -22.52
N ASP A 55 17.29 20.82 -23.53
CA ASP A 55 16.91 22.20 -23.86
C ASP A 55 15.63 22.68 -23.14
N CYS A 56 15.08 21.87 -22.23
CA CYS A 56 13.85 22.18 -21.50
C CYS A 56 14.13 22.56 -20.03
N LEU A 57 13.49 23.64 -19.57
CA LEU A 57 13.46 24.04 -18.16
C LEU A 57 12.20 23.49 -17.47
N ILE A 58 12.38 22.71 -16.42
CA ILE A 58 11.30 22.23 -15.55
C ILE A 58 11.29 23.08 -14.28
N GLN A 59 10.31 23.98 -14.18
CA GLN A 59 10.22 24.97 -13.10
C GLN A 59 9.89 24.37 -11.73
N ASP A 60 9.24 23.20 -11.69
CA ASP A 60 8.69 22.65 -10.44
C ASP A 60 9.77 22.25 -9.41
N GLY A 61 11.00 21.94 -9.86
CA GLY A 61 12.13 21.61 -8.98
C GLY A 61 11.99 20.34 -8.14
N ASN A 62 10.79 19.77 -8.09
CA ASN A 62 10.45 18.62 -7.28
C ASN A 62 11.01 17.33 -7.87
N VAL A 63 11.33 16.40 -6.98
CA VAL A 63 11.71 15.03 -7.35
C VAL A 63 10.71 14.07 -6.74
N TYR A 64 10.19 13.20 -7.59
CA TYR A 64 9.33 12.10 -7.20
C TYR A 64 10.18 10.83 -7.11
N ILE A 65 10.10 10.13 -6.00
CA ILE A 65 10.88 8.93 -5.71
C ILE A 65 9.89 7.82 -5.42
N ILE A 66 9.98 6.73 -6.16
CA ILE A 66 9.18 5.54 -5.92
C ILE A 66 10.03 4.57 -5.09
N THR A 67 9.57 4.29 -3.87
CA THR A 67 10.27 3.41 -2.93
C THR A 67 9.39 2.22 -2.56
N PRO A 68 9.97 1.02 -2.38
CA PRO A 68 9.21 -0.15 -1.97
C PRO A 68 8.61 0.09 -0.58
N ILE A 69 7.34 -0.31 -0.41
CA ILE A 69 6.64 -0.27 0.87
C ILE A 69 6.20 -1.70 1.24
N ASP A 70 6.20 -2.01 2.54
CA ASP A 70 5.61 -3.26 3.02
C ASP A 70 4.07 -3.18 2.88
N PRO A 71 3.46 -4.09 2.09
CA PRO A 71 2.03 -4.05 1.79
C PRO A 71 1.14 -4.19 3.03
N LEU A 72 1.64 -4.76 4.12
CA LEU A 72 0.86 -4.89 5.35
C LEU A 72 0.54 -3.54 5.99
N PHE A 73 1.35 -2.50 5.77
CA PHE A 73 1.01 -1.15 6.22
C PHE A 73 -0.26 -0.61 5.55
N LEU A 74 -0.54 -1.01 4.31
CA LEU A 74 -1.75 -0.61 3.59
C LEU A 74 -2.98 -1.40 4.08
N MET A 75 -2.81 -2.67 4.47
CA MET A 75 -3.92 -3.53 4.90
C MET A 75 -4.37 -3.33 6.34
N ILE A 76 -3.45 -3.08 7.27
CA ILE A 76 -3.77 -2.84 8.69
C ILE A 76 -4.90 -1.82 8.90
N PRO A 77 -4.86 -0.61 8.31
CA PRO A 77 -5.93 0.38 8.48
C PRO A 77 -7.26 -0.08 7.89
N ILE A 78 -7.24 -0.82 6.78
CA ILE A 78 -8.43 -1.32 6.10
C ILE A 78 -9.14 -2.35 6.99
N ILE A 79 -8.45 -3.42 7.36
CA ILE A 79 -9.00 -4.50 8.19
C ILE A 79 -9.37 -3.97 9.60
N GLY A 80 -8.52 -3.10 10.17
CA GLY A 80 -8.76 -2.50 11.48
C GLY A 80 -9.95 -1.52 11.50
N SER A 81 -10.34 -0.95 10.36
CA SER A 81 -11.54 -0.13 10.26
C SER A 81 -12.83 -0.96 10.31
N MET A 82 -12.80 -2.17 9.74
CA MET A 82 -13.92 -3.10 9.74
C MET A 82 -14.19 -3.67 11.13
N ASP A 83 -13.15 -4.02 11.88
CA ASP A 83 -13.27 -4.46 13.27
C ASP A 83 -13.99 -3.41 14.14
N LYS A 84 -13.70 -2.12 13.90
CA LYS A 84 -14.36 -1.01 14.61
C LYS A 84 -15.81 -0.77 14.16
N GLN A 85 -16.11 -0.98 12.88
CA GLN A 85 -17.46 -0.74 12.33
C GLN A 85 -18.41 -1.91 12.62
N GLN A 86 -17.95 -3.15 12.45
CA GLN A 86 -18.82 -4.32 12.51
C GLN A 86 -19.08 -4.81 13.94
N SER A 87 -18.36 -4.33 14.96
CA SER A 87 -18.54 -4.66 16.39
C SER A 87 -18.60 -6.17 16.69
N SER A 88 -18.32 -6.99 15.70
CA SER A 88 -18.46 -8.43 15.69
C SER A 88 -17.15 -8.99 15.20
N ASN A 89 -16.61 -9.91 15.97
CA ASN A 89 -15.33 -10.58 15.75
C ASN A 89 -15.45 -11.62 14.61
N ASN A 90 -16.11 -11.23 13.52
CA ASN A 90 -16.50 -12.07 12.40
C ASN A 90 -15.40 -12.07 11.34
N TYR A 91 -15.42 -13.11 10.50
CA TYR A 91 -14.52 -13.21 9.36
C TYR A 91 -15.16 -12.50 8.16
N CYS A 92 -14.39 -11.68 7.45
CA CYS A 92 -14.80 -11.01 6.22
C CYS A 92 -14.00 -11.56 5.04
N SER A 93 -14.62 -11.69 3.87
CA SER A 93 -13.88 -12.05 2.66
C SER A 93 -12.96 -10.91 2.23
N LEU A 94 -11.74 -11.23 1.80
CA LEU A 94 -10.82 -10.26 1.19
C LEU A 94 -11.47 -9.49 0.03
N MET A 95 -12.34 -10.13 -0.76
CA MET A 95 -13.03 -9.46 -1.86
C MET A 95 -13.98 -8.38 -1.36
N ASP A 96 -14.77 -8.67 -0.33
CA ASP A 96 -15.69 -7.70 0.29
C ASP A 96 -14.91 -6.52 0.87
N ILE A 97 -13.77 -6.82 1.52
CA ILE A 97 -12.88 -5.81 2.09
C ILE A 97 -12.38 -4.82 1.02
N MET A 98 -12.07 -5.34 -0.17
CA MET A 98 -11.56 -4.53 -1.29
C MET A 98 -12.68 -3.80 -2.03
N ALA A 99 -13.88 -4.37 -2.11
CA ALA A 99 -15.04 -3.73 -2.70
C ALA A 99 -15.39 -2.42 -1.98
N ASP A 100 -15.23 -2.38 -0.66
CA ASP A 100 -15.45 -1.17 0.15
C ASP A 100 -14.46 -0.02 -0.13
N GLN A 101 -13.34 -0.28 -0.82
CA GLN A 101 -12.32 0.73 -1.10
C GLN A 101 -12.55 1.53 -2.39
N ASN A 102 -13.67 1.30 -3.11
CA ASN A 102 -13.96 1.94 -4.40
C ASN A 102 -12.82 1.79 -5.42
N LEU A 103 -12.18 0.62 -5.45
CA LEU A 103 -11.07 0.31 -6.34
C LEU A 103 -11.56 -0.29 -7.66
N ASP A 104 -10.83 -0.02 -8.74
CA ASP A 104 -11.08 -0.66 -10.04
C ASP A 104 -10.78 -2.15 -9.98
N SER A 105 -11.49 -2.95 -10.79
CA SER A 105 -11.34 -4.41 -10.84
C SER A 105 -9.90 -4.87 -11.12
N THR A 106 -9.16 -4.11 -11.93
CA THR A 106 -7.74 -4.36 -12.22
C THR A 106 -6.86 -4.17 -10.99
N SER A 107 -7.12 -3.13 -10.19
CA SER A 107 -6.40 -2.87 -8.94
C SER A 107 -6.67 -3.95 -7.90
N ILE A 108 -7.93 -4.43 -7.83
CA ILE A 108 -8.32 -5.53 -6.94
C ILE A 108 -7.59 -6.82 -7.31
N ASP A 109 -7.47 -7.16 -8.60
CA ASP A 109 -6.73 -8.34 -9.05
C ASP A 109 -5.22 -8.26 -8.72
N LEU A 110 -4.60 -7.10 -8.94
CA LEU A 110 -3.19 -6.86 -8.56
C LEU A 110 -2.97 -7.01 -7.05
N ILE A 111 -3.85 -6.42 -6.26
CA ILE A 111 -3.85 -6.54 -4.80
C ILE A 111 -3.97 -8.01 -4.39
N ASN A 112 -4.93 -8.76 -4.93
CA ASN A 112 -5.13 -10.17 -4.60
C ASN A 112 -3.92 -11.05 -4.96
N LYS A 113 -3.19 -10.73 -6.03
CA LYS A 113 -1.95 -11.44 -6.40
C LYS A 113 -0.85 -11.23 -5.37
N ILE A 114 -0.70 -10.00 -4.85
CA ILE A 114 0.36 -9.66 -3.91
C ILE A 114 0.02 -10.16 -2.49
N PHE A 115 -1.24 -10.03 -2.07
CA PHE A 115 -1.67 -10.46 -0.74
C PHE A 115 -1.91 -11.96 -0.68
N ASN A 116 -0.88 -12.67 -0.24
CA ASN A 116 -0.98 -14.09 0.05
C ASN A 116 -1.39 -14.37 1.52
N ASP A 117 -1.85 -15.60 1.75
CA ASP A 117 -2.24 -16.10 3.08
C ASP A 117 -1.11 -15.96 4.12
N LYS A 118 0.16 -16.12 3.72
CA LYS A 118 1.31 -16.01 4.64
C LYS A 118 1.49 -14.59 5.17
N LEU A 119 1.41 -13.58 4.30
CA LEU A 119 1.53 -12.17 4.65
C LEU A 119 0.37 -11.76 5.57
N LEU A 120 -0.86 -12.10 5.19
CA LEU A 120 -2.05 -11.74 5.96
C LEU A 120 -2.07 -12.39 7.35
N LYS A 121 -1.56 -13.62 7.48
CA LYS A 121 -1.41 -14.31 8.77
C LYS A 121 -0.51 -13.57 9.77
N CYS A 122 0.36 -12.66 9.32
CA CYS A 122 1.19 -11.83 10.21
C CYS A 122 0.38 -10.79 11.00
N ILE A 123 -0.77 -10.36 10.48
CA ILE A 123 -1.58 -9.28 11.08
C ILE A 123 -2.99 -9.73 11.47
N ALA A 124 -3.49 -10.81 10.87
CA ALA A 124 -4.85 -11.28 11.01
C ALA A 124 -4.94 -12.81 11.17
N ASP A 125 -6.10 -13.28 11.63
CA ASP A 125 -6.47 -14.70 11.55
C ASP A 125 -7.07 -14.94 10.16
N VAL A 126 -6.47 -15.85 9.39
CA VAL A 126 -6.86 -16.13 8.01
C VAL A 126 -7.37 -17.56 7.90
N LYS A 127 -8.51 -17.73 7.24
CA LYS A 127 -9.07 -19.01 6.83
C LYS A 127 -9.26 -19.01 5.32
N SER A 128 -8.87 -20.09 4.65
CA SER A 128 -9.09 -20.26 3.21
C SER A 128 -10.25 -21.21 2.98
N PHE A 129 -11.21 -20.84 2.14
CA PHE A 129 -12.31 -21.70 1.71
C PHE A 129 -12.54 -21.48 0.21
N GLU A 130 -12.55 -22.56 -0.59
CA GLU A 130 -12.83 -22.50 -2.05
C GLU A 130 -12.02 -21.43 -2.83
N SER A 131 -10.76 -21.21 -2.46
CA SER A 131 -9.85 -20.19 -3.04
C SER A 131 -10.14 -18.74 -2.61
N GLU A 132 -11.08 -18.53 -1.70
CA GLU A 132 -11.34 -17.24 -1.07
C GLU A 132 -10.69 -17.16 0.32
N LEU A 133 -10.21 -15.97 0.68
CA LEU A 133 -9.55 -15.71 1.95
C LEU A 133 -10.49 -14.95 2.88
N PHE A 134 -10.80 -15.58 4.00
CA PHE A 134 -11.59 -15.02 5.09
C PHE A 134 -10.66 -14.52 6.18
N ILE A 135 -10.75 -13.23 6.47
CA ILE A 135 -9.80 -12.50 7.31
C ILE A 135 -10.53 -11.94 8.52
N ARG A 136 -9.90 -12.09 9.69
CA ARG A 136 -10.35 -11.47 10.93
C ARG A 136 -9.18 -10.73 11.57
N PHE A 137 -9.40 -9.46 11.91
CA PHE A 137 -8.35 -8.63 12.52
C PHE A 137 -7.83 -9.26 13.81
N ASN A 138 -6.50 -9.33 13.96
CA ASN A 138 -5.86 -9.82 15.18
C ASN A 138 -4.86 -8.79 15.71
N ARG A 139 -5.28 -8.07 16.76
CA ARG A 139 -4.48 -6.99 17.34
C ARG A 139 -3.14 -7.48 17.91
N GLU A 140 -3.11 -8.66 18.52
CA GLU A 140 -1.87 -9.20 19.11
C GLU A 140 -0.83 -9.52 18.03
N ARG A 141 -1.26 -10.17 16.94
CA ARG A 141 -0.39 -10.46 15.78
C ARG A 141 0.13 -9.18 15.14
N THR A 142 -0.76 -8.22 14.90
CA THR A 142 -0.39 -6.90 14.36
C THR A 142 0.65 -6.20 15.25
N MET A 143 0.50 -6.25 16.58
CA MET A 143 1.46 -5.65 17.51
C MET A 143 2.82 -6.36 17.48
N LYS A 144 2.85 -7.69 17.44
CA LYS A 144 4.09 -8.47 17.31
C LYS A 144 4.82 -8.16 16.00
N TRP A 145 4.08 -8.16 14.88
CA TRP A 145 4.62 -7.78 13.57
C TRP A 145 5.21 -6.36 13.59
N ARG A 146 4.50 -5.39 14.19
CA ARG A 146 4.98 -4.01 14.26
C ARG A 146 6.29 -3.88 15.05
N ILE A 147 6.41 -4.58 16.18
CA ILE A 147 7.63 -4.59 16.99
C ILE A 147 8.79 -5.20 16.20
N TYR A 148 8.54 -6.33 15.52
CA TYR A 148 9.54 -7.00 14.69
C TYR A 148 10.02 -6.11 13.53
N ASN A 149 9.09 -5.49 12.79
CA ASN A 149 9.44 -4.57 11.71
C ASN A 149 10.18 -3.32 12.22
N GLN A 150 9.85 -2.82 13.41
CA GLN A 150 10.57 -1.70 14.01
C GLN A 150 12.03 -2.07 14.35
N GLN A 151 12.29 -3.31 14.77
CA GLN A 151 13.66 -3.80 15.02
C GLN A 151 14.46 -3.95 13.73
N LEU A 152 13.84 -4.44 12.65
CA LEU A 152 14.48 -4.57 11.34
C LEU A 152 14.83 -3.22 10.71
N CYS A 153 13.97 -2.21 10.88
CA CYS A 153 14.17 -0.89 10.33
C CYS A 153 15.15 -0.01 11.12
N GLY A 154 15.80 -0.55 12.17
CA GLY A 154 16.94 0.07 12.84
C GLY A 154 16.74 1.53 13.22
N ARG A 155 15.97 1.77 14.29
CA ARG A 155 16.14 2.94 15.15
C ARG A 155 16.37 2.50 16.58
#